data_AF-A0A482V9I2-F1
#
_entry.id   AF-A0A482V9I2-F1
#
_cell.length_a   1.000
_cell.length_b   1.000
_cell.length_c   1.000
_cell.angle_alpha   90.00
_cell.angle_beta   90.00
_cell.angle_gamma   90.00
#
_symmetry.space_group_name_H-M   'P 1'
#
loop_
_entity.id
_entity.type
_entity.pdbx_description
1 polymer ?
#
loop_
_entity_poly.entity_id
_entity_poly.type
_entity_poly.pdbx_seq_one_letter_code
_entity_poly.pdbx_strand_id
1 'polypeptide(L)'
;QTANNRDQKRKSAPIPTELFRAGEALLKFQIGSGNARVTRREEKQLSLVVSGGELDAVCYFPQQFQGEFVMQTTTNVGTGVQYTTVNVTAVSIPIWGNCHRRIGNNFILMLKYLISVFHSYRETSCIRCLHLKLRSANVLQVFTLNQEIISKCYTNEKLAEDNCPSEESLTNREAAEILLFKTKDASGLYTRKEYCPIDGKFSVKYENNNPSRPNQCTGYDSTVDSCPSGSILNFRLRGCFSNSNVDLTFECLGSWGGPNNERFLIFTDNRQTNGQKPKYRCALYNHDFRTGDIQMALSRDSTCTTDLVNSTNGYETFLLTPKSESPWPAEASFGTCSFPKWMHGNWEHVRVDDDTMIYKDHSSFKTYTIKCVGVREDENKYLIFSRTQWLVHNFNDVWR
;
A
#
# COMPACT_ATOMS: atom_id res chain seq x y z
N GLN A 1 22.24 56.24 33.44
CA GLN A 1 23.04 55.45 34.39
C GLN A 1 22.06 54.54 35.11
N THR A 2 22.00 53.22 35.02
CA THR A 2 22.83 52.11 34.52
C THR A 2 21.88 50.90 34.46
N ALA A 3 21.67 50.29 33.30
CA ALA A 3 22.10 48.93 32.95
C ALA A 3 22.02 47.87 34.07
N ASN A 4 21.19 46.83 33.88
CA ASN A 4 21.60 45.48 34.22
C ASN A 4 20.92 44.41 33.34
N ASN A 5 21.77 43.71 32.59
CA ASN A 5 21.50 42.57 31.72
C ASN A 5 21.03 41.35 32.52
N ARG A 6 20.11 40.57 31.95
CA ARG A 6 19.98 39.14 32.27
C ARG A 6 20.08 38.32 30.98
N ASP A 7 21.22 37.66 30.84
CA ASP A 7 21.50 36.58 29.91
C ASP A 7 20.48 35.44 30.06
N GLN A 8 19.74 35.15 29.00
CA GLN A 8 19.09 33.84 28.80
C GLN A 8 19.90 33.02 27.81
N LYS A 9 20.73 32.11 28.34
CA LYS A 9 21.32 30.99 27.60
C LYS A 9 20.19 30.14 26.99
N ARG A 10 19.97 30.25 25.67
CA ARG A 10 19.26 29.23 24.89
C ARG A 10 20.16 27.98 24.80
N LYS A 11 19.76 26.91 25.49
CA LYS A 11 20.27 25.56 25.25
C LYS A 11 19.79 25.12 23.87
N SER A 12 20.73 24.81 22.98
CA SER A 12 20.48 24.11 21.72
C SER A 12 19.87 22.74 22.02
N ALA A 13 18.71 22.47 21.42
CA ALA A 13 18.14 21.13 21.37
C ALA A 13 18.97 20.28 20.39
N PRO A 14 19.12 18.96 20.65
CA PRO A 14 19.90 18.09 19.79
C PRO A 14 19.24 17.91 18.41
N ILE A 15 20.11 17.85 17.39
CA ILE A 15 19.80 17.60 15.98
C ILE A 15 19.06 16.27 15.83
N PRO A 16 17.87 16.21 15.19
CA PRO A 16 17.26 14.95 14.82
C PRO A 16 18.05 14.30 13.68
N THR A 17 18.61 13.12 13.93
CA THR A 17 19.39 12.28 12.99
C THR A 17 18.64 11.93 11.69
N GLU A 18 17.33 12.19 11.62
CA GLU A 18 16.46 11.91 10.46
C GLU A 18 16.70 12.86 9.28
N LEU A 19 17.10 14.12 9.50
CA LEU A 19 17.37 15.09 8.43
C LEU A 19 18.73 14.89 7.73
N PHE A 20 19.72 14.35 8.45
CA PHE A 20 20.98 13.93 7.85
C PHE A 20 20.77 12.84 6.79
N ARG A 21 19.75 11.98 6.93
CA ARG A 21 19.43 10.95 5.93
C ARG A 21 18.87 11.51 4.63
N ALA A 22 18.11 12.60 4.68
CA ALA A 22 17.63 13.29 3.48
C ALA A 22 18.80 13.95 2.72
N GLY A 23 19.77 14.53 3.45
CA GLY A 23 21.02 15.04 2.88
C GLY A 23 21.95 13.93 2.34
N GLU A 24 22.07 12.80 3.05
CA GLU A 24 22.86 11.63 2.60
C GLU A 24 22.25 10.92 1.40
N ALA A 25 20.91 10.91 1.27
CA ALA A 25 20.23 10.35 0.10
C ALA A 25 20.60 11.14 -1.19
N LEU A 26 20.76 12.46 -1.08
CA LEU A 26 21.23 13.32 -2.16
C LEU A 26 22.75 13.15 -2.41
N LEU A 27 23.57 13.05 -1.37
CA LEU A 27 25.02 12.88 -1.51
C LEU A 27 25.42 11.52 -2.12
N LYS A 28 24.66 10.44 -1.83
CA LYS A 28 24.89 9.13 -2.45
C LYS A 28 24.62 9.11 -3.95
N PHE A 29 23.77 10.01 -4.46
CA PHE A 29 23.51 10.13 -5.89
C PHE A 29 24.66 10.84 -6.63
N GLN A 30 25.35 11.78 -5.96
CA GLN A 30 26.45 12.53 -6.56
C GLN A 30 27.74 11.71 -6.74
N ILE A 31 27.90 10.63 -5.95
CA ILE A 31 29.04 9.68 -6.08
C ILE A 31 28.78 8.63 -7.20
N GLY A 32 27.56 8.54 -7.73
CA GLY A 32 27.19 7.59 -8.80
C GLY A 32 27.53 8.01 -10.23
N SER A 33 28.08 9.21 -10.46
CA SER A 33 28.37 9.75 -11.79
C SER A 33 29.85 10.13 -11.98
N GLY A 34 30.74 9.24 -11.57
CA GLY A 34 32.18 9.38 -11.74
C GLY A 34 32.78 8.17 -12.47
N ASN A 35 33.27 8.39 -13.69
CA ASN A 35 33.96 7.44 -14.57
C ASN A 35 34.79 6.37 -13.84
N ALA A 36 34.26 5.14 -13.77
CA ALA A 36 35.03 3.97 -13.37
C ALA A 36 35.52 3.22 -14.62
N ARG A 37 36.83 3.30 -14.88
CA ARG A 37 37.54 2.45 -15.84
C ARG A 37 37.29 0.97 -15.49
N VAL A 38 36.82 0.22 -16.48
CA VAL A 38 36.69 -1.23 -16.44
C VAL A 38 38.09 -1.85 -16.42
N THR A 39 38.56 -2.26 -15.24
CA THR A 39 39.65 -3.23 -15.12
C THR A 39 39.04 -4.62 -15.03
N ARG A 40 39.22 -5.42 -16.09
CA ARG A 40 38.94 -6.87 -16.13
C ARG A 40 39.64 -7.55 -14.95
N ARG A 41 38.85 -8.17 -14.07
CA ARG A 41 39.31 -9.23 -13.16
C ARG A 41 38.49 -10.47 -13.46
N GLU A 42 39.22 -11.56 -13.66
CA GLU A 42 38.74 -12.88 -14.05
C GLU A 42 37.73 -13.44 -13.04
N GLU A 43 36.48 -13.60 -13.46
CA GLU A 43 35.55 -14.52 -12.80
C GLU A 43 35.85 -15.93 -13.29
N LYS A 44 36.41 -16.75 -12.40
CA LYS A 44 36.47 -18.20 -12.60
C LYS A 44 35.03 -18.74 -12.60
N GLN A 45 34.56 -19.07 -13.79
CA GLN A 45 33.36 -19.86 -14.03
C GLN A 45 33.53 -21.22 -13.35
N LEU A 46 32.77 -21.46 -12.28
CA LEU A 46 32.57 -22.81 -11.76
C LEU A 46 31.53 -23.48 -12.66
N SER A 47 31.98 -24.07 -13.75
CA SER A 47 31.15 -24.88 -14.66
C SER A 47 30.78 -26.18 -13.95
N LEU A 48 29.56 -26.26 -13.43
CA LEU A 48 28.96 -27.52 -12.98
C LEU A 48 28.54 -28.30 -14.24
N VAL A 49 29.25 -29.38 -14.50
CA VAL A 49 28.91 -30.37 -15.52
C VAL A 49 27.62 -31.05 -15.08
N VAL A 50 26.50 -30.73 -15.71
CA VAL A 50 25.24 -31.46 -15.53
C VAL A 50 25.15 -32.51 -16.63
N SER A 51 25.38 -33.77 -16.26
CA SER A 51 25.09 -34.93 -17.10
C SER A 51 23.58 -35.07 -17.28
N GLY A 52 23.15 -35.35 -18.52
CA GLY A 52 21.75 -35.47 -18.91
C GLY A 52 20.94 -36.44 -18.04
N GLY A 53 20.09 -35.85 -17.20
CA GLY A 53 18.84 -36.40 -16.71
C GLY A 53 17.80 -35.29 -16.88
N GLU A 54 16.60 -35.66 -17.30
CA GLU A 54 15.46 -34.76 -17.48
C GLU A 54 15.28 -33.90 -16.22
N LEU A 55 15.72 -32.64 -16.28
CA LEU A 55 15.58 -31.68 -15.19
C LEU A 55 14.11 -31.27 -15.13
N ASP A 56 13.33 -32.01 -14.34
CA ASP A 56 12.00 -31.58 -13.93
C ASP A 56 12.14 -30.19 -13.30
N ALA A 57 11.71 -29.16 -14.02
CA ALA A 57 11.82 -27.78 -13.58
C ALA A 57 10.94 -27.61 -12.35
N VAL A 58 11.55 -27.60 -11.17
CA VAL A 58 10.81 -27.51 -9.92
C VAL A 58 10.06 -26.17 -9.88
N CYS A 59 8.74 -26.24 -9.72
CA CYS A 59 7.84 -25.10 -9.66
C CYS A 59 7.96 -24.41 -8.29
N TYR A 60 8.25 -23.11 -8.28
CA TYR A 60 8.35 -22.31 -7.06
C TYR A 60 7.55 -21.01 -7.11
N PHE A 61 7.02 -20.60 -5.95
CA PHE A 61 6.45 -19.28 -5.76
C PHE A 61 7.55 -18.25 -5.47
N PRO A 62 7.52 -17.07 -6.11
CA PRO A 62 8.48 -15.99 -5.82
C PRO A 62 8.48 -15.62 -4.34
N GLN A 63 9.65 -15.22 -3.81
CA GLN A 63 9.80 -14.86 -2.39
C GLN A 63 8.80 -13.79 -1.92
N GLN A 64 8.42 -12.85 -2.80
CA GLN A 64 7.45 -11.80 -2.49
C GLN A 64 6.05 -12.36 -2.17
N PHE A 65 5.69 -13.50 -2.79
CA PHE A 65 4.39 -14.15 -2.62
C PHE A 65 4.36 -15.02 -1.36
N GLN A 66 5.53 -15.38 -0.82
CA GLN A 66 5.63 -16.27 0.34
C GLN A 66 5.28 -15.53 1.64
N GLY A 67 4.66 -16.25 2.57
CA GLY A 67 4.25 -15.74 3.88
C GLY A 67 2.93 -16.31 4.39
N GLU A 68 2.46 -15.74 5.49
CA GLU A 68 1.14 -15.99 6.07
C GLU A 68 0.16 -14.91 5.56
N PHE A 69 -1.00 -15.33 5.09
CA PHE A 69 -2.06 -14.48 4.58
C PHE A 69 -3.38 -14.81 5.27
N VAL A 70 -4.34 -13.89 5.19
CA VAL A 70 -5.73 -14.15 5.54
C VAL A 70 -6.63 -13.82 4.36
N MET A 71 -7.72 -14.59 4.21
CA MET A 71 -8.73 -14.38 3.17
C MET A 71 -10.14 -14.51 3.75
N GLN A 72 -11.09 -13.82 3.14
CA GLN A 72 -12.51 -13.93 3.49
C GLN A 72 -13.09 -15.26 2.97
N THR A 73 -13.81 -16.01 3.80
CA THR A 73 -14.42 -17.29 3.40
C THR A 73 -15.93 -17.29 3.30
N THR A 74 -16.62 -16.50 4.12
CA THR A 74 -18.08 -16.42 4.13
C THR A 74 -18.56 -15.02 4.48
N THR A 75 -19.65 -14.62 3.83
CA THR A 75 -20.44 -13.43 4.16
C THR A 75 -21.88 -13.88 4.35
N ASN A 76 -22.18 -14.50 5.49
CA ASN A 76 -23.55 -14.87 5.80
C ASN A 76 -24.26 -13.63 6.36
N VAL A 77 -25.41 -13.28 5.77
CA VAL A 77 -26.25 -12.18 6.21
C VAL A 77 -26.71 -12.48 7.65
N GLY A 78 -26.08 -11.83 8.64
CA GLY A 78 -26.39 -11.97 10.06
C GLY A 78 -25.26 -12.54 10.95
N THR A 79 -24.32 -13.33 10.42
CA THR A 79 -23.22 -13.91 11.23
C THR A 79 -21.85 -13.26 11.00
N GLY A 80 -21.80 -12.23 10.15
CA GLY A 80 -20.58 -11.45 9.93
C GLY A 80 -19.60 -12.06 8.94
N VAL A 81 -18.47 -11.38 8.76
CA VAL A 81 -17.36 -11.74 7.88
C VAL A 81 -16.39 -12.64 8.64
N GLN A 82 -16.11 -13.83 8.08
CA GLN A 82 -15.13 -14.77 8.63
C GLN A 82 -13.86 -14.81 7.79
N TYR A 83 -12.73 -15.03 8.46
CA TYR A 83 -11.41 -15.09 7.86
C TYR A 83 -10.78 -16.45 8.10
N THR A 84 -10.03 -16.94 7.11
CA THR A 84 -9.15 -18.11 7.25
C THR A 84 -7.73 -17.73 6.88
N THR A 85 -6.79 -18.39 7.56
CA THR A 85 -5.36 -18.22 7.30
C THR A 85 -4.91 -19.13 6.17
N VAL A 86 -4.10 -18.59 5.28
CA VAL A 86 -3.51 -19.26 4.12
C VAL A 86 -2.01 -19.06 4.14
N ASN A 87 -1.25 -20.13 4.09
CA ASN A 87 0.20 -20.07 4.02
C ASN A 87 0.65 -20.29 2.58
N VAL A 88 1.52 -19.40 2.08
CA VAL A 88 2.18 -19.57 0.78
C VAL A 88 3.64 -19.86 1.08
N THR A 89 4.08 -21.08 0.80
CA THR A 89 5.49 -21.50 0.93
C THR A 89 6.20 -21.38 -0.41
N ALA A 90 7.49 -21.73 -0.46
CA ALA A 90 8.23 -21.76 -1.72
C ALA A 90 7.64 -22.73 -2.75
N VAL A 91 6.99 -23.82 -2.32
CA VAL A 91 6.54 -24.91 -3.20
C VAL A 91 5.06 -25.25 -3.07
N SER A 92 4.32 -24.63 -2.14
CA SER A 92 2.93 -25.04 -1.89
C SER A 92 2.07 -23.93 -1.30
N ILE A 93 0.78 -24.02 -1.60
CA ILE A 93 -0.30 -23.33 -0.88
C ILE A 93 -1.19 -24.45 -0.31
N PRO A 94 -1.05 -24.85 0.96
CA PRO A 94 -1.59 -26.11 1.46
C PRO A 94 -3.09 -26.34 1.20
N ILE A 95 -3.90 -25.28 1.24
CA ILE A 95 -5.34 -25.36 0.97
C ILE A 95 -5.69 -25.59 -0.52
N TRP A 96 -4.76 -25.32 -1.44
CA TRP A 96 -4.97 -25.41 -2.89
C TRP A 96 -4.11 -26.47 -3.59
N GLY A 97 -2.88 -26.71 -3.11
CA GLY A 97 -1.99 -27.75 -3.62
C GLY A 97 -0.51 -27.35 -3.64
N ASN A 98 0.33 -28.27 -4.13
CA ASN A 98 1.75 -28.02 -4.38
C ASN A 98 1.93 -27.44 -5.79
N CYS A 99 2.90 -26.54 -5.95
CA CYS A 99 3.30 -25.99 -7.25
C CYS A 99 3.80 -27.15 -8.12
N HIS A 100 3.11 -27.41 -9.23
CA HIS A 100 3.48 -28.44 -10.19
C HIS A 100 4.14 -27.82 -11.42
N ARG A 101 3.50 -26.80 -12.02
CA ARG A 101 4.03 -26.07 -13.18
C ARG A 101 3.64 -24.60 -13.13
N ARG A 102 4.48 -23.73 -13.71
CA ARG A 102 4.24 -22.29 -13.84
C ARG A 102 4.25 -21.87 -15.30
N ILE A 103 3.24 -21.08 -15.69
CA ILE A 103 3.08 -20.51 -17.03
C ILE A 103 2.85 -19.00 -16.85
N GLY A 104 3.93 -18.21 -16.88
CA GLY A 104 3.85 -16.78 -16.57
C GLY A 104 3.38 -16.53 -15.12
N ASN A 105 2.21 -15.92 -14.96
CA ASN A 105 1.56 -15.71 -13.65
C ASN A 105 0.49 -16.75 -13.32
N ASN A 106 0.27 -17.73 -14.21
CA ASN A 106 -0.59 -18.88 -13.96
C ASN A 106 0.23 -20.00 -13.31
N PHE A 107 -0.30 -20.56 -12.23
CA PHE A 107 0.29 -21.64 -11.45
C PHE A 107 -0.64 -22.84 -11.48
N ILE A 108 -0.14 -23.95 -12.00
CA ILE A 108 -0.79 -25.26 -11.93
C ILE A 108 -0.42 -25.87 -10.58
N LEU A 109 -1.42 -26.04 -9.72
CA LEU A 109 -1.28 -26.64 -8.41
C LEU A 109 -1.82 -28.06 -8.43
N MET A 110 -1.08 -28.99 -7.83
CA MET A 110 -1.46 -30.38 -7.72
C MET A 110 -1.49 -30.82 -6.26
N LEU A 111 -2.61 -31.42 -5.87
CA LEU A 111 -2.79 -32.04 -4.56
C LEU A 111 -3.09 -33.53 -4.77
N LYS A 112 -2.17 -34.38 -4.34
CA LYS A 112 -2.32 -35.84 -4.46
C LYS A 112 -3.01 -36.38 -3.22
N TYR A 113 -4.07 -37.15 -3.43
CA TYR A 113 -4.79 -37.87 -2.38
C TYR A 113 -4.69 -39.37 -2.63
N LEU A 114 -4.55 -40.14 -1.55
CA LEU A 114 -4.66 -41.60 -1.58
C LEU A 114 -6.08 -41.98 -1.20
N ILE A 115 -6.83 -42.57 -2.14
CA ILE A 115 -8.15 -43.13 -1.88
C ILE A 115 -8.01 -44.65 -1.74
N SER A 116 -8.41 -45.18 -0.59
CA SER A 116 -8.47 -46.63 -0.36
C SER A 116 -9.81 -47.15 -0.90
N VAL A 117 -9.76 -48.01 -1.91
CA VAL A 117 -10.93 -48.73 -2.43
C VAL A 117 -10.61 -50.22 -2.45
N PHE A 118 -11.33 -51.00 -1.65
CA PHE A 118 -11.20 -52.47 -1.59
C PHE A 118 -9.75 -52.97 -1.52
N HIS A 119 -8.99 -52.57 -0.50
CA HIS A 119 -7.59 -52.99 -0.27
C HIS A 119 -6.59 -52.60 -1.39
N SER A 120 -6.97 -51.68 -2.28
CA SER A 120 -6.07 -51.04 -3.25
C SER A 120 -6.04 -49.53 -3.04
N TYR A 121 -4.84 -48.94 -3.00
CA TYR A 121 -4.66 -47.50 -2.96
C TYR A 121 -4.60 -46.97 -4.38
N ARG A 122 -5.53 -46.11 -4.77
CA ARG A 122 -5.43 -45.33 -6.02
C ARG A 122 -5.01 -43.91 -5.68
N GLU A 123 -3.94 -43.45 -6.30
CA GLU A 123 -3.56 -42.04 -6.29
C GLU A 123 -4.51 -41.27 -7.19
N THR A 124 -5.21 -40.30 -6.62
CA THR A 124 -6.00 -39.32 -7.38
C THR A 124 -5.40 -37.94 -7.18
N SER A 125 -5.14 -37.23 -8.27
CA SER A 125 -4.65 -35.86 -8.23
C SER A 125 -5.82 -34.88 -8.43
N CYS A 126 -5.92 -33.90 -7.54
CA CYS A 126 -6.68 -32.69 -7.77
C CYS A 126 -5.74 -31.64 -8.37
N ILE A 127 -6.05 -31.18 -9.58
CA ILE A 127 -5.26 -30.18 -10.31
C ILE A 127 -6.10 -28.91 -10.43
N ARG A 128 -5.49 -27.76 -10.16
CA ARG A 128 -6.10 -26.43 -10.28
C ARG A 128 -5.17 -25.47 -10.99
N CYS A 129 -5.73 -24.53 -11.73
CA CYS A 129 -4.97 -23.40 -12.26
C CYS A 129 -5.38 -22.11 -11.55
N LEU A 130 -4.40 -21.42 -10.97
CA LEU A 130 -4.59 -20.13 -10.31
C LEU A 130 -3.70 -19.07 -10.96
N HIS A 131 -4.25 -17.90 -11.24
CA HIS A 131 -3.44 -16.74 -11.63
C HIS A 131 -3.11 -15.91 -10.38
N LEU A 132 -1.83 -15.71 -10.08
CA LEU A 132 -1.40 -14.94 -8.90
C LEU A 132 -0.79 -13.60 -9.34
N LYS A 133 -1.29 -12.51 -8.78
CA LYS A 133 -0.84 -11.15 -9.08
C LYS A 133 -0.58 -10.37 -7.79
N LEU A 134 0.68 -10.03 -7.56
CA LEU A 134 1.07 -9.19 -6.43
C LEU A 134 0.66 -7.74 -6.70
N ARG A 135 -0.15 -7.16 -5.80
CA ARG A 135 -0.67 -5.80 -5.93
C ARG A 135 0.09 -4.79 -5.07
N SER A 136 0.53 -5.22 -3.91
CA SER A 136 1.44 -4.50 -3.01
C SER A 136 2.30 -5.50 -2.22
N ALA A 137 3.20 -5.03 -1.36
CA ALA A 137 3.94 -5.95 -0.49
C ALA A 137 3.04 -6.76 0.45
N ASN A 138 1.82 -6.26 0.72
CA ASN A 138 0.88 -6.83 1.67
C ASN A 138 -0.40 -7.41 1.05
N VAL A 139 -0.61 -7.27 -0.26
CA VAL A 139 -1.83 -7.74 -0.93
C VAL A 139 -1.46 -8.59 -2.14
N LEU A 140 -1.88 -9.85 -2.10
CA LEU A 140 -1.78 -10.79 -3.20
C LEU A 140 -3.20 -11.09 -3.72
N GLN A 141 -3.41 -10.91 -5.02
CA GLN A 141 -4.67 -11.21 -5.66
C GLN A 141 -4.56 -12.55 -6.38
N VAL A 142 -5.53 -13.41 -6.17
CA VAL A 142 -5.62 -14.73 -6.79
C VAL A 142 -6.87 -14.74 -7.66
N PHE A 143 -6.71 -15.18 -8.92
CA PHE A 143 -7.84 -15.33 -9.82
C PHE A 143 -8.05 -16.78 -10.21
N THR A 144 -9.32 -17.11 -10.39
CA THR A 144 -9.81 -18.37 -10.97
C THR A 144 -10.79 -18.06 -12.08
N LEU A 145 -10.97 -18.97 -13.02
CA LEU A 145 -11.83 -18.73 -14.18
C LEU A 145 -13.27 -18.41 -13.76
N ASN A 146 -13.76 -19.04 -12.70
CA ASN A 146 -15.02 -18.68 -12.03
C ASN A 146 -14.96 -19.05 -10.54
N GLN A 147 -16.00 -18.68 -9.78
CA GLN A 147 -16.06 -18.87 -8.34
C GLN A 147 -16.21 -20.35 -7.94
N GLU A 148 -16.76 -21.18 -8.81
CA GLU A 148 -16.93 -22.62 -8.59
C GLU A 148 -15.61 -23.39 -8.70
N ILE A 149 -14.64 -22.90 -9.49
CA ILE A 149 -13.35 -23.54 -9.72
C ILE A 149 -12.43 -23.46 -8.48
N ILE A 150 -12.73 -22.59 -7.52
CA ILE A 150 -12.01 -22.55 -6.24
C ILE A 150 -12.18 -23.88 -5.48
N SER A 151 -13.37 -24.50 -5.57
CA SER A 151 -13.67 -25.77 -4.91
C SER A 151 -13.59 -26.97 -5.86
N LYS A 152 -13.77 -26.78 -7.18
CA LYS A 152 -13.67 -27.85 -8.17
C LYS A 152 -12.19 -28.20 -8.49
N CYS A 153 -11.98 -29.47 -8.80
CA CYS A 153 -10.68 -30.05 -9.14
C CYS A 153 -10.75 -30.66 -10.53
N TYR A 154 -9.70 -30.49 -11.31
CA TYR A 154 -9.48 -31.26 -12.54
C TYR A 154 -8.64 -32.50 -12.24
N THR A 155 -8.88 -33.58 -12.98
CA THR A 155 -8.08 -34.81 -12.89
C THR A 155 -7.02 -34.89 -14.00
N ASN A 156 -7.08 -33.99 -14.98
CA ASN A 156 -6.19 -33.92 -16.12
C ASN A 156 -5.50 -32.55 -16.18
N GLU A 157 -4.17 -32.53 -16.34
CA GLU A 157 -3.38 -31.31 -16.35
C GLU A 157 -3.74 -30.39 -17.52
N LYS A 158 -3.89 -30.96 -18.73
CA LYS A 158 -4.24 -30.19 -19.93
C LYS A 158 -5.59 -29.49 -19.77
N LEU A 159 -6.57 -30.20 -19.18
CA LEU A 159 -7.87 -29.62 -18.90
C LEU A 159 -7.79 -28.47 -17.88
N ALA A 160 -6.92 -28.59 -16.87
CA ALA A 160 -6.70 -27.51 -15.90
C ALA A 160 -6.03 -26.29 -16.54
N GLU A 161 -5.08 -26.52 -17.45
CA GLU A 161 -4.40 -25.47 -18.22
C GLU A 161 -5.35 -24.72 -19.15
N ASP A 162 -6.21 -25.45 -19.88
CA ASP A 162 -7.23 -24.88 -20.76
C ASP A 162 -8.27 -24.03 -19.99
N ASN A 163 -8.39 -24.24 -18.67
CA ASN A 163 -9.29 -23.50 -17.78
C ASN A 163 -8.55 -22.49 -16.87
N CYS A 164 -7.30 -22.13 -17.20
CA CYS A 164 -6.61 -21.02 -16.56
C CYS A 164 -7.26 -19.68 -16.92
N PRO A 165 -7.32 -18.70 -15.98
CA PRO A 165 -7.68 -17.33 -16.32
C PRO A 165 -6.75 -16.74 -17.39
N SER A 166 -7.33 -16.12 -18.40
CA SER A 166 -6.60 -15.34 -19.41
C SER A 166 -6.50 -13.88 -18.98
N GLU A 167 -5.49 -13.13 -19.43
CA GLU A 167 -5.37 -11.69 -19.14
C GLU A 167 -6.60 -10.88 -19.59
N GLU A 168 -7.27 -11.33 -20.65
CA GLU A 168 -8.53 -10.74 -21.12
C GLU A 168 -9.66 -10.94 -20.09
N SER A 169 -9.82 -12.16 -19.56
CA SER A 169 -10.82 -12.45 -18.51
C SER A 169 -10.56 -11.65 -17.23
N LEU A 170 -9.29 -11.35 -16.92
CA LEU A 170 -8.91 -10.50 -15.79
C LEU A 170 -9.28 -9.03 -16.05
N THR A 171 -9.07 -8.55 -17.27
CA THR A 171 -9.35 -7.18 -17.69
C THR A 171 -10.86 -6.92 -17.72
N ASN A 172 -11.63 -7.88 -18.25
CA ASN A 172 -13.08 -7.82 -18.32
C ASN A 172 -13.77 -8.15 -16.98
N ARG A 173 -13.00 -8.55 -15.96
CA ARG A 173 -13.50 -8.95 -14.62
C ARG A 173 -14.50 -10.11 -14.64
N GLU A 174 -14.35 -11.00 -15.61
CA GLU A 174 -15.14 -12.24 -15.68
C GLU A 174 -14.59 -13.32 -14.75
N ALA A 175 -13.27 -13.28 -14.52
CA ALA A 175 -12.60 -14.15 -13.58
C ALA A 175 -13.02 -13.84 -12.13
N ALA A 176 -13.19 -14.90 -11.33
CA ALA A 176 -13.41 -14.74 -9.91
C ALA A 176 -12.12 -14.32 -9.20
N GLU A 177 -12.25 -13.41 -8.24
CA GLU A 177 -11.14 -12.83 -7.49
C GLU A 177 -11.18 -13.27 -6.02
N ILE A 178 -10.02 -13.60 -5.48
CA ILE A 178 -9.77 -13.75 -4.04
C ILE A 178 -8.65 -12.80 -3.66
N LEU A 179 -8.89 -11.96 -2.64
CA LEU A 179 -7.86 -11.13 -2.03
C LEU A 179 -7.24 -11.84 -0.84
N LEU A 180 -5.92 -11.93 -0.84
CA LEU A 180 -5.11 -12.42 0.26
C LEU A 180 -4.40 -11.24 0.92
N PHE A 181 -4.66 -11.02 2.20
CA PHE A 181 -4.03 -9.97 3.00
C PHE A 181 -2.90 -10.55 3.83
N LYS A 182 -1.67 -10.11 3.57
CA LYS A 182 -0.47 -10.66 4.19
C LYS A 182 -0.39 -10.21 5.66
N THR A 183 -0.19 -11.17 6.56
CA THR A 183 -0.01 -10.94 8.00
C THR A 183 1.43 -11.14 8.42
N LYS A 184 2.15 -12.07 7.77
CA LYS A 184 3.58 -12.31 7.99
C LYS A 184 4.34 -12.55 6.69
N ASP A 185 5.60 -12.16 6.66
CA ASP A 185 6.52 -12.44 5.55
C ASP A 185 7.06 -13.87 5.57
N ALA A 186 7.90 -14.18 4.58
CA ALA A 186 8.55 -15.49 4.46
C ALA A 186 9.44 -15.86 5.66
N SER A 187 9.89 -14.86 6.43
CA SER A 187 10.69 -15.05 7.65
C SER A 187 9.83 -15.15 8.91
N GLY A 188 8.50 -15.07 8.78
CA GLY A 188 7.56 -15.08 9.90
C GLY A 188 7.44 -13.73 10.63
N LEU A 189 8.04 -12.66 10.11
CA LEU A 189 7.91 -11.31 10.68
C LEU A 189 6.60 -10.67 10.23
N TYR A 190 6.01 -9.84 11.09
CA TYR A 190 4.80 -9.09 10.74
C TYR A 190 5.04 -8.19 9.53
N THR A 191 3.98 -8.03 8.73
CA THR A 191 4.03 -7.21 7.53
C THR A 191 4.43 -5.77 7.80
N ARG A 192 5.20 -5.21 6.87
CA ARG A 192 5.61 -3.81 6.93
C ARG A 192 4.42 -2.93 6.62
N LYS A 193 4.36 -1.76 7.24
CA LYS A 193 3.35 -0.74 6.93
C LYS A 193 3.56 -0.20 5.52
N GLU A 194 2.48 0.24 4.89
CA GLU A 194 2.49 0.84 3.56
C GLU A 194 2.02 2.29 3.64
N TYR A 195 2.59 3.16 2.82
CA TYR A 195 2.20 4.57 2.79
C TYR A 195 0.80 4.71 2.15
N CYS A 196 -0.09 5.49 2.77
CA CYS A 196 -1.40 5.78 2.19
C CYS A 196 -1.25 6.73 1.00
N PRO A 197 -1.90 6.46 -0.15
CA PRO A 197 -1.81 7.35 -1.30
C PRO A 197 -2.53 8.70 -1.06
N ILE A 198 -3.38 8.77 -0.04
CA ILE A 198 -4.06 9.98 0.42
C ILE A 198 -3.24 10.58 1.58
N ASP A 199 -2.83 11.84 1.43
CA ASP A 199 -2.01 12.58 2.39
C ASP A 199 -2.55 14.01 2.53
N GLY A 200 -2.39 14.61 3.70
CA GLY A 200 -2.87 15.94 4.05
C GLY A 200 -4.08 15.91 4.98
N LYS A 201 -4.74 17.08 5.09
CA LYS A 201 -5.90 17.29 5.96
C LYS A 201 -7.11 17.68 5.13
N PHE A 202 -8.21 16.98 5.32
CA PHE A 202 -9.43 17.19 4.55
C PHE A 202 -10.65 17.37 5.46
N SER A 203 -11.64 18.09 4.94
CA SER A 203 -13.01 18.04 5.43
C SER A 203 -13.70 16.85 4.80
N VAL A 204 -14.53 16.15 5.58
CA VAL A 204 -15.18 14.91 5.14
C VAL A 204 -16.69 15.11 5.05
N LYS A 205 -17.29 14.74 3.94
CA LYS A 205 -18.71 14.36 3.88
C LYS A 205 -18.79 12.85 3.77
N TYR A 206 -19.64 12.22 4.57
CA TYR A 206 -19.79 10.77 4.61
C TYR A 206 -21.26 10.39 4.47
N GLU A 207 -21.48 9.36 3.67
CA GLU A 207 -22.79 8.74 3.43
C GLU A 207 -22.67 7.22 3.52
N ASN A 208 -23.65 6.61 4.18
CA ASN A 208 -23.81 5.17 4.27
C ASN A 208 -25.05 4.76 3.48
N ASN A 209 -24.85 4.00 2.41
CA ASN A 209 -25.90 3.58 1.50
C ASN A 209 -26.60 2.29 1.95
N ASN A 210 -26.48 1.91 3.23
CA ASN A 210 -27.19 0.76 3.77
C ASN A 210 -28.71 1.04 3.79
N PRO A 211 -29.53 0.28 3.02
CA PRO A 211 -30.96 0.53 2.93
C PRO A 211 -31.70 0.36 4.26
N SER A 212 -31.13 -0.40 5.20
CA SER A 212 -31.75 -0.60 6.52
C SER A 212 -31.50 0.55 7.51
N ARG A 213 -30.40 1.30 7.34
CA ARG A 213 -29.99 2.42 8.22
C ARG A 213 -29.16 3.43 7.43
N PRO A 214 -29.76 4.21 6.53
CA PRO A 214 -29.03 5.27 5.84
C PRO A 214 -28.56 6.26 6.91
N ASN A 215 -27.24 6.48 6.95
CA ASN A 215 -26.64 7.44 7.86
C ASN A 215 -25.82 8.42 7.03
N GLN A 216 -26.08 9.70 7.19
CA GLN A 216 -25.29 10.77 6.59
C GLN A 216 -24.76 11.65 7.71
N CYS A 217 -23.52 12.09 7.59
CA CYS A 217 -22.99 13.11 8.49
C CYS A 217 -23.67 14.46 8.21
N THR A 218 -24.40 14.99 9.19
CA THR A 218 -24.95 16.35 9.14
C THR A 218 -24.02 17.36 9.83
N GLY A 219 -22.98 16.90 10.54
CA GLY A 219 -22.00 17.76 11.20
C GLY A 219 -21.03 18.44 10.23
N TYR A 220 -20.72 19.70 10.49
CA TYR A 220 -19.91 20.57 9.63
C TYR A 220 -18.39 20.48 9.87
N ASP A 221 -17.92 19.63 10.79
CA ASP A 221 -16.54 19.58 11.27
C ASP A 221 -15.87 18.21 11.10
N SER A 222 -16.49 17.29 10.37
CA SER A 222 -15.88 15.98 10.08
C SER A 222 -14.56 16.15 9.33
N THR A 223 -13.52 15.43 9.75
CA THR A 223 -12.16 15.57 9.20
C THR A 223 -11.49 14.23 8.95
N VAL A 224 -10.53 14.22 8.03
CA VAL A 224 -9.55 13.15 7.92
C VAL A 224 -8.16 13.75 7.80
N ASP A 225 -7.19 13.08 8.42
CA ASP A 225 -5.77 13.33 8.24
C ASP A 225 -4.98 12.05 8.43
N SER A 226 -3.70 12.09 8.04
CA SER A 226 -2.83 10.94 8.21
C SER A 226 -2.11 10.92 9.57
N CYS A 227 -2.47 11.77 10.55
CA CYS A 227 -1.70 12.01 11.80
C CYS A 227 -1.81 10.89 12.82
N PRO A 228 -0.71 10.30 13.35
CA PRO A 228 0.71 10.69 13.28
C PRO A 228 1.58 9.86 12.31
N SER A 229 0.98 9.02 11.47
CA SER A 229 1.70 8.11 10.56
C SER A 229 1.03 8.10 9.19
N GLY A 230 1.77 8.46 8.15
CA GLY A 230 1.32 8.44 6.75
C GLY A 230 0.85 7.07 6.22
N SER A 231 1.00 6.00 7.00
CA SER A 231 0.41 4.69 6.75
C SER A 231 -1.05 4.54 7.22
N ILE A 232 -1.61 5.56 7.85
CA ILE A 232 -2.92 5.52 8.50
C ILE A 232 -3.74 6.74 8.07
N LEU A 233 -5.03 6.56 7.82
CA LEU A 233 -6.01 7.63 7.68
C LEU A 233 -6.91 7.67 8.92
N ASN A 234 -6.97 8.80 9.59
CA ASN A 234 -7.72 9.02 10.82
C ASN A 234 -8.93 9.89 10.53
N PHE A 235 -10.09 9.25 10.43
CA PHE A 235 -11.37 9.90 10.24
C PHE A 235 -11.96 10.28 11.59
N ARG A 236 -12.43 11.51 11.70
CA ARG A 236 -13.17 12.04 12.84
C ARG A 236 -14.52 12.47 12.33
N LEU A 237 -15.48 11.55 12.37
CA LEU A 237 -16.84 11.76 11.89
C LEU A 237 -17.67 12.38 13.01
N ARG A 238 -18.39 13.44 12.68
CA ARG A 238 -19.14 14.26 13.63
C ARG A 238 -20.59 14.39 13.18
N GLY A 239 -21.52 14.09 14.10
CA GLY A 239 -22.96 14.18 13.84
C GLY A 239 -23.47 13.21 12.76
N CYS A 240 -23.05 11.94 12.79
CA CYS A 240 -23.37 10.98 11.71
C CYS A 240 -24.33 9.86 12.11
N PHE A 241 -24.28 9.40 13.37
CA PHE A 241 -25.14 8.31 13.85
C PHE A 241 -25.96 8.80 15.03
N SER A 242 -27.25 9.10 14.86
CA SER A 242 -28.12 9.62 15.94
C SER A 242 -27.45 10.72 16.79
N ASN A 243 -26.74 11.66 16.14
CA ASN A 243 -25.94 12.73 16.75
C ASN A 243 -24.74 12.28 17.61
N SER A 244 -24.25 11.06 17.42
CA SER A 244 -22.98 10.61 18.00
C SER A 244 -21.79 10.88 17.07
N ASN A 245 -20.64 11.02 17.72
CA ASN A 245 -19.33 11.22 17.10
C ASN A 245 -18.60 9.88 17.03
N VAL A 246 -17.96 9.60 15.89
CA VAL A 246 -17.26 8.33 15.67
C VAL A 246 -15.89 8.62 15.05
N ASP A 247 -14.85 8.12 15.68
CA ASP A 247 -13.50 8.17 15.14
C ASP A 247 -13.17 6.80 14.51
N LEU A 248 -12.73 6.81 13.26
CA LEU A 248 -12.35 5.62 12.48
C LEU A 248 -10.89 5.74 12.08
N THR A 249 -10.21 4.61 12.00
CA THR A 249 -8.82 4.52 11.60
C THR A 249 -8.67 3.47 10.53
N PHE A 250 -8.10 3.86 9.38
CA PHE A 250 -7.80 2.98 8.27
C PHE A 250 -6.29 2.85 8.09
N GLU A 251 -5.73 1.65 8.27
CA GLU A 251 -4.30 1.39 8.04
C GLU A 251 -4.09 0.80 6.64
N CYS A 252 -3.36 1.51 5.78
CA CYS A 252 -3.19 1.15 4.38
C CYS A 252 -2.33 -0.10 4.19
N LEU A 253 -2.79 -0.99 3.31
CA LEU A 253 -2.11 -2.23 2.91
C LEU A 253 -1.62 -2.18 1.46
N GLY A 254 -2.19 -1.33 0.62
CA GLY A 254 -1.75 -1.20 -0.76
C GLY A 254 -2.70 -0.38 -1.62
N SER A 255 -2.21 0.09 -2.76
CA SER A 255 -3.02 0.75 -3.78
C SER A 255 -2.52 0.40 -5.19
N TRP A 256 -3.44 0.32 -6.15
CA TRP A 256 -3.10 0.05 -7.55
C TRP A 256 -4.16 0.63 -8.50
N GLY A 257 -3.86 0.64 -9.80
CA GLY A 257 -4.80 1.13 -10.82
C GLY A 257 -6.06 0.28 -10.89
N GLY A 258 -7.22 0.93 -10.83
CA GLY A 258 -8.53 0.36 -11.07
C GLY A 258 -9.08 0.71 -12.45
N PRO A 259 -10.37 0.39 -12.72
CA PRO A 259 -11.05 0.77 -13.95
C PRO A 259 -11.30 2.29 -13.98
N ASN A 260 -11.64 2.84 -15.16
CA ASN A 260 -12.06 4.23 -15.33
C ASN A 260 -11.09 5.30 -14.78
N ASN A 261 -9.78 5.00 -14.79
CA ASN A 261 -8.73 5.84 -14.22
C ASN A 261 -8.88 6.09 -12.69
N GLU A 262 -9.70 5.28 -12.02
CA GLU A 262 -9.79 5.25 -10.56
C GLU A 262 -8.69 4.36 -9.99
N ARG A 263 -8.52 4.41 -8.67
CA ARG A 263 -7.50 3.63 -7.98
C ARG A 263 -8.11 2.82 -6.86
N PHE A 264 -7.70 1.57 -6.79
CA PHE A 264 -7.99 0.73 -5.65
C PHE A 264 -7.12 1.11 -4.46
N LEU A 265 -7.71 1.03 -3.28
CA LEU A 265 -7.05 1.23 -2.01
C LEU A 265 -7.55 0.17 -1.02
N ILE A 266 -6.62 -0.59 -0.45
CA ILE A 266 -6.92 -1.60 0.56
C ILE A 266 -6.39 -1.12 1.90
N PHE A 267 -7.19 -1.33 2.95
CA PHE A 267 -6.80 -1.02 4.32
C PHE A 267 -7.46 -1.96 5.33
N THR A 268 -6.94 -1.93 6.56
CA THR A 268 -7.64 -2.47 7.72
C THR A 268 -8.54 -1.41 8.36
N ASP A 269 -9.71 -1.81 8.83
CA ASP A 269 -10.71 -0.98 9.50
C ASP A 269 -10.79 -1.33 10.99
N ASN A 270 -10.56 -0.33 11.85
CA ASN A 270 -10.57 -0.49 13.31
C ASN A 270 -11.97 -0.74 13.89
N ARG A 271 -13.05 -0.58 13.12
CA ARG A 271 -14.44 -0.80 13.56
C ARG A 271 -14.83 -2.28 13.58
N GLN A 272 -13.88 -3.20 13.43
CA GLN A 272 -14.14 -4.63 13.50
C GLN A 272 -14.74 -5.01 14.88
N THR A 273 -16.00 -5.44 14.89
CA THR A 273 -16.69 -5.92 16.10
C THR A 273 -17.09 -7.38 15.95
N ASN A 274 -16.38 -8.31 16.61
CA ASN A 274 -16.72 -9.74 16.70
C ASN A 274 -17.23 -10.37 15.37
N GLY A 275 -16.58 -10.02 14.25
CA GLY A 275 -16.95 -10.50 12.91
C GLY A 275 -18.07 -9.75 12.21
N GLN A 276 -18.87 -8.91 12.86
CA GLN A 276 -19.99 -8.19 12.23
C GLN A 276 -19.56 -7.19 11.14
N LYS A 277 -18.39 -6.58 11.30
CA LYS A 277 -17.78 -5.69 10.30
C LYS A 277 -16.49 -6.30 9.77
N PRO A 278 -16.24 -6.23 8.45
CA PRO A 278 -14.99 -6.70 7.86
C PRO A 278 -13.80 -5.92 8.42
N LYS A 279 -12.74 -6.66 8.75
CA LYS A 279 -11.43 -6.11 9.15
C LYS A 279 -10.72 -5.49 7.96
N TYR A 280 -10.75 -6.15 6.80
CA TYR A 280 -10.10 -5.68 5.59
C TYR A 280 -11.15 -5.08 4.68
N ARG A 281 -10.87 -3.91 4.11
CA ARG A 281 -11.81 -3.17 3.26
C ARG A 281 -11.15 -2.85 1.93
N CYS A 282 -11.94 -2.91 0.88
CA CYS A 282 -11.55 -2.38 -0.41
C CYS A 282 -12.27 -1.06 -0.66
N ALA A 283 -11.53 -0.11 -1.21
CA ALA A 283 -12.07 1.16 -1.67
C ALA A 283 -11.64 1.44 -3.11
N LEU A 284 -12.49 2.16 -3.84
CA LEU A 284 -12.14 2.87 -5.07
C LEU A 284 -12.09 4.36 -4.76
N TYR A 285 -11.04 5.03 -5.21
CA TYR A 285 -10.94 6.48 -5.08
C TYR A 285 -10.50 7.15 -6.38
N ASN A 286 -10.92 8.40 -6.53
CA ASN A 286 -10.54 9.27 -7.61
C ASN A 286 -10.15 10.64 -7.05
N HIS A 287 -9.09 11.23 -7.61
CA HIS A 287 -8.55 12.53 -7.17
C HIS A 287 -8.74 13.54 -8.29
N ASP A 288 -9.53 14.57 -8.04
CA ASP A 288 -9.63 15.71 -8.94
C ASP A 288 -8.44 16.64 -8.72
N PHE A 289 -7.45 16.58 -9.62
CA PHE A 289 -6.26 17.41 -9.54
C PHE A 289 -6.52 18.92 -9.70
N ARG A 290 -7.72 19.34 -10.13
CA ARG A 290 -8.08 20.76 -10.25
C ARG A 290 -8.53 21.35 -8.94
N THR A 291 -9.40 20.65 -8.20
CA THR A 291 -9.94 21.12 -6.93
C THR A 291 -9.17 20.58 -5.72
N GLY A 292 -8.45 19.46 -5.91
CA GLY A 292 -7.85 18.66 -4.86
C GLY A 292 -8.85 17.75 -4.13
N ASP A 293 -10.13 17.72 -4.57
CA ASP A 293 -11.14 16.86 -3.96
C ASP A 293 -10.84 15.39 -4.25
N ILE A 294 -11.09 14.53 -3.25
CA ILE A 294 -10.97 13.09 -3.38
C ILE A 294 -12.33 12.46 -3.10
N GLN A 295 -12.83 11.73 -4.08
CA GLN A 295 -14.01 10.88 -3.93
C GLN A 295 -13.53 9.47 -3.62
N MET A 296 -14.11 8.84 -2.60
CA MET A 296 -13.75 7.49 -2.20
C MET A 296 -15.00 6.71 -1.79
N ALA A 297 -15.16 5.50 -2.33
CA ALA A 297 -16.22 4.57 -1.96
C ALA A 297 -15.63 3.25 -1.47
N LEU A 298 -16.28 2.63 -0.49
CA LEU A 298 -15.88 1.37 0.12
C LEU A 298 -16.88 0.26 -0.22
N SER A 299 -16.39 -0.97 -0.39
CA SER A 299 -17.21 -2.16 -0.55
C SER A 299 -17.95 -2.54 0.73
N ARG A 300 -18.93 -3.45 0.66
CA ARG A 300 -19.63 -3.95 1.87
C ARG A 300 -18.78 -4.93 2.68
N ASP A 301 -17.91 -5.69 2.04
CA ASP A 301 -17.12 -6.76 2.66
C ASP A 301 -15.61 -6.55 2.45
N SER A 302 -14.82 -7.63 2.42
CA SER A 302 -13.36 -7.56 2.14
C SER A 302 -13.02 -7.72 0.65
N THR A 303 -14.01 -7.84 -0.23
CA THR A 303 -13.82 -7.93 -1.68
C THR A 303 -13.83 -6.54 -2.32
N CYS A 304 -13.36 -6.44 -3.56
CA CYS A 304 -13.44 -5.22 -4.36
C CYS A 304 -14.63 -5.18 -5.32
N THR A 305 -15.60 -6.08 -5.16
CA THR A 305 -16.71 -6.27 -6.10
C THR A 305 -18.09 -6.18 -5.44
N THR A 306 -18.22 -6.48 -4.15
CA THR A 306 -19.49 -6.38 -3.42
C THR A 306 -19.88 -4.93 -3.10
N ASP A 307 -20.95 -4.44 -3.73
CA ASP A 307 -21.48 -3.07 -3.57
C ASP A 307 -20.41 -1.98 -3.70
N LEU A 308 -19.52 -2.15 -4.69
CA LEU A 308 -18.50 -1.16 -5.03
C LEU A 308 -18.46 -1.02 -6.55
N VAL A 309 -19.06 0.05 -7.05
CA VAL A 309 -19.19 0.28 -8.51
C VAL A 309 -18.10 1.24 -8.99
N ASN A 310 -17.92 2.37 -8.31
CA ASN A 310 -16.95 3.41 -8.62
C ASN A 310 -16.65 4.26 -7.36
N SER A 311 -15.84 5.31 -7.48
CA SER A 311 -15.43 6.15 -6.33
C SER A 311 -16.55 6.97 -5.69
N THR A 312 -17.73 7.09 -6.31
CA THR A 312 -18.89 7.83 -5.80
C THR A 312 -20.07 6.93 -5.41
N ASN A 313 -20.01 5.65 -5.77
CA ASN A 313 -21.07 4.69 -5.55
C ASN A 313 -20.49 3.39 -4.99
N GLY A 314 -20.66 3.24 -3.68
CA GLY A 314 -20.41 2.00 -2.96
C GLY A 314 -21.24 1.93 -1.68
N TYR A 315 -20.92 0.97 -0.82
CA TYR A 315 -21.61 0.75 0.45
C TYR A 315 -21.47 1.93 1.42
N GLU A 316 -20.26 2.48 1.52
CA GLU A 316 -19.95 3.73 2.24
C GLU A 316 -19.21 4.66 1.28
N THR A 317 -19.55 5.95 1.28
CA THR A 317 -18.91 6.94 0.42
C THR A 317 -18.38 8.11 1.23
N PHE A 318 -17.27 8.67 0.77
CA PHE A 318 -16.55 9.77 1.37
C PHE A 318 -16.20 10.80 0.28
N LEU A 319 -16.55 12.06 0.52
CA LEU A 319 -16.03 13.19 -0.23
C LEU A 319 -15.06 13.95 0.67
N LEU A 320 -13.80 13.99 0.26
CA LEU A 320 -12.71 14.65 0.97
C LEU A 320 -12.39 15.96 0.26
N THR A 321 -12.62 17.09 0.93
CA THR A 321 -12.27 18.41 0.41
C THR A 321 -11.06 18.95 1.15
N PRO A 322 -9.98 19.36 0.45
CA PRO A 322 -8.76 19.86 1.10
C PRO A 322 -9.07 20.97 2.09
N LYS A 323 -8.49 20.89 3.29
CA LYS A 323 -8.44 22.04 4.20
C LYS A 323 -7.21 22.87 3.89
N SER A 324 -7.35 24.19 3.94
CA SER A 324 -6.23 25.11 3.75
C SER A 324 -5.11 24.76 4.73
N GLU A 325 -3.91 24.57 4.21
CA GLU A 325 -2.73 24.42 5.04
C GLU A 325 -2.47 25.72 5.79
N SER A 326 -1.91 25.62 7.00
CA SER A 326 -1.47 26.81 7.72
C SER A 326 -0.48 27.60 6.87
N PRO A 327 -0.59 28.93 6.81
CA PRO A 327 0.36 29.74 6.07
C PRO A 327 1.77 29.52 6.60
N TRP A 328 2.76 29.74 5.74
CA TRP A 328 4.15 29.74 6.17
C TRP A 328 4.35 30.81 7.27
N PRO A 329 5.21 30.56 8.27
CA PRO A 329 5.57 31.62 9.21
C PRO A 329 6.21 32.78 8.45
N ALA A 330 6.16 33.98 9.01
CA ALA A 330 6.63 35.20 8.36
C ALA A 330 8.07 35.05 7.85
N GLU A 331 8.94 34.47 8.68
CA GLU A 331 10.36 34.24 8.40
C GLU A 331 10.59 33.36 7.17
N ALA A 332 9.72 32.37 6.93
CA ALA A 332 9.79 31.49 5.75
C ALA A 332 9.01 32.06 4.55
N SER A 333 8.14 33.04 4.76
CA SER A 333 7.32 33.65 3.69
C SER A 333 8.08 34.71 2.90
N PHE A 334 9.06 35.39 3.53
CA PHE A 334 9.85 36.45 2.90
C PHE A 334 11.11 35.94 2.18
N GLY A 335 11.47 34.67 2.34
CA GLY A 335 12.61 34.07 1.68
C GLY A 335 12.42 34.02 0.16
N THR A 336 13.36 34.61 -0.59
CA THR A 336 13.37 34.57 -2.05
C THR A 336 14.50 33.65 -2.51
N CYS A 337 14.24 32.33 -2.50
CA CYS A 337 15.13 31.38 -3.15
C CYS A 337 14.35 30.22 -3.76
N SER A 338 14.96 29.61 -4.77
CA SER A 338 14.46 28.42 -5.43
C SER A 338 15.51 27.32 -5.44
N PHE A 339 15.03 26.09 -5.46
CA PHE A 339 15.87 24.93 -5.70
C PHE A 339 16.42 24.97 -7.14
N PRO A 340 17.56 24.33 -7.41
CA PRO A 340 18.09 24.24 -8.76
C PRO A 340 17.09 23.57 -9.71
N LYS A 341 17.00 24.08 -10.95
CA LYS A 341 16.10 23.52 -11.97
C LYS A 341 16.31 22.02 -12.24
N TRP A 342 17.52 21.50 -12.04
CA TRP A 342 17.81 20.07 -12.21
C TRP A 342 17.16 19.18 -11.14
N MET A 343 16.79 19.74 -9.98
CA MET A 343 16.04 19.04 -8.94
C MET A 343 14.55 19.00 -9.21
N HIS A 344 14.03 19.89 -10.07
CA HIS A 344 12.59 20.05 -10.26
C HIS A 344 11.97 18.78 -10.86
N GLY A 345 10.74 18.49 -10.42
CA GLY A 345 9.96 17.36 -10.92
C GLY A 345 9.61 16.34 -9.83
N ASN A 346 9.11 15.21 -10.29
CA ASN A 346 8.68 14.10 -9.44
C ASN A 346 9.74 12.99 -9.47
N TRP A 347 10.31 12.71 -8.31
CA TRP A 347 11.26 11.64 -8.05
C TRP A 347 10.63 10.60 -7.14
N GLU A 348 11.35 9.50 -6.91
CA GLU A 348 10.93 8.50 -5.95
C GLU A 348 10.84 9.12 -4.54
N HIS A 349 9.61 9.22 -4.01
CA HIS A 349 9.31 9.79 -2.69
C HIS A 349 9.61 11.29 -2.51
N VAL A 350 10.08 11.99 -3.54
CA VAL A 350 10.42 13.42 -3.50
C VAL A 350 9.74 14.15 -4.64
N ARG A 351 9.13 15.31 -4.35
CA ARG A 351 8.63 16.24 -5.36
C ARG A 351 9.24 17.61 -5.12
N VAL A 352 9.79 18.24 -6.15
CA VAL A 352 10.39 19.57 -6.05
C VAL A 352 9.72 20.50 -7.04
N ASP A 353 9.11 21.56 -6.52
CA ASP A 353 8.48 22.65 -7.26
C ASP A 353 9.09 23.98 -6.82
N ASP A 354 10.01 24.52 -7.63
CA ASP A 354 10.60 25.84 -7.42
C ASP A 354 11.21 26.05 -6.02
N ASP A 355 10.53 26.74 -5.12
CA ASP A 355 10.97 26.99 -3.74
C ASP A 355 10.58 25.89 -2.74
N THR A 356 9.78 24.90 -3.16
CA THR A 356 9.15 23.93 -2.26
C THR A 356 9.51 22.50 -2.64
N MET A 357 9.95 21.71 -1.66
CA MET A 357 10.22 20.29 -1.78
C MET A 357 9.32 19.50 -0.83
N ILE A 358 8.71 18.42 -1.30
CA ILE A 358 7.95 17.47 -0.50
C ILE A 358 8.71 16.16 -0.49
N TYR A 359 9.07 15.67 0.69
CA TYR A 359 9.75 14.39 0.88
C TYR A 359 8.91 13.46 1.76
N LYS A 360 8.63 12.25 1.27
CA LYS A 360 7.95 11.19 2.01
C LYS A 360 8.99 10.22 2.55
N ASP A 361 9.17 10.20 3.86
CA ASP A 361 10.03 9.23 4.52
C ASP A 361 9.28 7.92 4.75
N HIS A 362 9.64 6.88 4.01
CA HIS A 362 9.03 5.54 4.10
C HIS A 362 9.43 4.76 5.35
N SER A 363 10.43 5.23 6.11
CA SER A 363 10.84 4.60 7.37
C SER A 363 10.03 5.12 8.56
N SER A 364 9.81 6.42 8.64
CA SER A 364 9.02 7.06 9.71
C SER A 364 7.56 7.33 9.34
N PHE A 365 7.18 7.13 8.06
CA PHE A 365 5.89 7.49 7.49
C PHE A 365 5.54 8.97 7.69
N LYS A 366 6.54 9.85 7.66
CA LYS A 366 6.37 11.30 7.74
C LYS A 366 6.57 11.93 6.36
N THR A 367 5.75 12.92 6.06
CA THR A 367 5.90 13.81 4.90
C THR A 367 6.44 15.14 5.39
N TYR A 368 7.57 15.52 4.84
CA TYR A 368 8.22 16.79 5.09
C TYR A 368 7.94 17.72 3.92
N THR A 369 7.27 18.84 4.20
CA THR A 369 7.19 19.97 3.27
C THR A 369 8.28 20.95 3.65
N ILE A 370 9.21 21.15 2.73
CA ILE A 370 10.44 21.90 2.90
C ILE A 370 10.36 23.10 1.97
N LYS A 371 10.58 24.28 2.51
CA LYS A 371 10.63 25.54 1.77
C LYS A 371 12.03 26.11 1.80
N CYS A 372 12.53 26.52 0.65
CA CYS A 372 13.74 27.30 0.52
C CYS A 372 13.49 28.70 1.08
N VAL A 373 14.31 29.13 2.03
CA VAL A 373 14.20 30.47 2.66
C VAL A 373 15.38 31.37 2.28
N GLY A 374 16.57 30.81 2.04
CA GLY A 374 17.70 31.55 1.52
C GLY A 374 18.84 30.66 1.03
N VAL A 375 19.90 31.30 0.54
CA VAL A 375 21.14 30.64 0.15
C VAL A 375 22.28 31.26 0.94
N ARG A 376 23.11 30.43 1.56
CA ARG A 376 24.41 30.83 2.11
C ARG A 376 25.48 30.52 1.08
N GLU A 377 25.86 31.52 0.30
CA GLU A 377 26.81 31.38 -0.80
C GLU A 377 28.21 30.98 -0.33
N ASP A 378 28.61 31.48 0.85
CA ASP A 378 29.87 31.21 1.52
C ASP A 378 30.05 29.75 1.95
N GLU A 379 28.94 29.09 2.28
CA GLU A 379 28.95 27.69 2.73
C GLU A 379 28.45 26.70 1.67
N ASN A 380 28.04 27.17 0.48
CA ASN A 380 27.32 26.37 -0.52
C ASN A 380 26.18 25.56 0.13
N LYS A 381 25.28 26.25 0.85
CA LYS A 381 24.12 25.65 1.53
C LYS A 381 22.83 26.40 1.24
N TYR A 382 21.73 25.67 1.23
CA TYR A 382 20.38 26.19 1.31
C TYR A 382 19.93 26.33 2.77
N LEU A 383 19.39 27.50 3.09
CA LEU A 383 18.63 27.71 4.31
C LEU A 383 17.20 27.23 4.04
N ILE A 384 16.78 26.20 4.77
CA ILE A 384 15.46 25.61 4.58
C ILE A 384 14.60 25.72 5.84
N PHE A 385 13.31 25.92 5.62
CA PHE A 385 12.29 25.72 6.63
C PHE A 385 11.57 24.43 6.32
N SER A 386 11.45 23.54 7.30
CA SER A 386 10.75 22.27 7.13
C SER A 386 9.57 22.19 8.09
N ARG A 387 8.45 21.67 7.59
CA ARG A 387 7.33 21.26 8.41
C ARG A 387 6.93 19.84 8.07
N THR A 388 6.48 19.11 9.07
CA THR A 388 5.81 17.83 8.85
C THR A 388 4.34 18.06 8.50
N GLN A 389 3.68 17.03 7.98
CA GLN A 389 2.23 17.06 7.76
C GLN A 389 1.43 17.25 9.08
N TRP A 390 2.09 17.16 10.24
CA TRP A 390 1.55 17.43 11.59
C TRP A 390 1.73 18.87 12.07
N LEU A 391 2.27 19.76 11.22
CA LEU A 391 2.66 21.13 11.59
C LEU A 391 3.76 21.20 12.69
N VAL A 392 4.55 20.13 12.87
CA VAL A 392 5.80 20.24 13.63
C VAL A 392 6.83 20.97 12.77
N HIS A 393 7.36 22.09 13.27
CA HIS A 393 8.27 22.98 12.55
C HIS A 393 9.73 22.79 12.98
N ASN A 394 10.66 22.79 12.01
CA ASN A 394 12.09 22.82 12.26
C ASN A 394 12.81 23.70 11.22
N PHE A 395 13.71 24.57 11.67
CA PHE A 395 14.67 25.29 10.82
C PHE A 395 15.95 24.46 10.68
N ASN A 396 16.46 24.29 9.47
CA ASN A 396 17.69 23.52 9.21
C ASN A 396 18.50 24.10 8.04
N ASP A 397 19.78 23.74 7.98
CA ASP A 397 20.67 24.04 6.86
C ASP A 397 20.89 22.74 6.05
N VAL A 398 20.80 22.80 4.71
CA VAL A 398 21.04 21.66 3.80
C VAL A 398 22.08 22.04 2.76
N TRP A 399 23.01 21.12 2.47
CA TRP A 399 24.06 21.33 1.46
C TRP A 399 23.48 21.49 0.04
N ARG A 400 24.09 22.39 -0.74
CA ARG A 400 23.67 22.76 -2.10
C ARG A 400 24.32 21.94 -3.19
#